data_AF-A0A956SAE2-F1
#
_entry.id   AF-A0A956SAE2-F1
#
_cell.length_a   1.000
_cell.length_b   1.000
_cell.length_c   1.000
_cell.angle_alpha   90.00
_cell.angle_beta   90.00
_cell.angle_gamma   90.00
#
_symmetry.space_group_name_H-M   'P 1'
#
loop_
_entity.id
_entity.type
_entity.pdbx_description
1 polymer ?
#
loop_
_entity_poly.entity_id
_entity_poly.type
_entity_poly.pdbx_seq_one_letter_code
_entity_poly.pdbx_strand_id
1 'polypeptide(L)'
;FLRAGRALRPTSPAADYHRVRILAKRLRYCLEFHAPVLGPDAATWIAHARRVQDALGAGQDAEVFLDRLRTLADDSPDWPARTADAIDVWRDSLERVAVKSRRRFAAAFRAPSRARWKRVAAGLRHPSGPEAAETAESTGATGEAGKE
;
A
#
# COMPACT_ATOMS: atom_id res chain seq x y z
N PHE A 1 -1.42 -2.63 9.28
CA PHE A 1 -0.57 -2.87 8.09
C PHE A 1 0.65 -3.74 8.40
N LEU A 2 1.66 -3.24 9.15
CA LEU A 2 2.91 -3.99 9.41
C LEU A 2 2.71 -5.38 10.02
N ARG A 3 1.87 -5.49 11.07
CA ARG A 3 1.56 -6.76 11.72
C ARG A 3 0.99 -7.78 10.73
N ALA A 4 -0.03 -7.38 9.96
CA ALA A 4 -0.66 -8.24 8.97
C ALA A 4 0.33 -8.67 7.88
N GLY A 5 1.16 -7.76 7.35
CA GLY A 5 2.14 -8.13 6.33
C GLY A 5 3.25 -9.05 6.83
N ARG A 6 3.69 -8.93 8.09
CA ARG A 6 4.68 -9.86 8.70
C ARG A 6 4.12 -11.25 8.98
N ALA A 7 2.80 -11.36 9.14
CA ALA A 7 2.13 -12.63 9.39
C ALA A 7 2.00 -13.47 8.12
N LEU A 8 2.06 -12.85 6.93
CA LEU A 8 1.94 -13.56 5.66
C LEU A 8 3.08 -14.58 5.46
N ARG A 9 2.70 -15.73 4.92
CA ARG A 9 3.56 -16.81 4.44
C ARG A 9 3.22 -17.08 2.98
N PRO A 10 4.13 -17.68 2.18
CA PRO A 10 3.83 -18.04 0.78
C PRO A 10 2.55 -18.89 0.60
N THR A 11 2.21 -19.67 1.63
CA THR A 11 1.04 -20.54 1.73
C THR A 11 -0.19 -19.86 2.32
N SER A 12 -0.11 -18.59 2.73
CA SER A 12 -1.27 -17.87 3.26
C SER A 12 -2.40 -17.77 2.23
N PRO A 13 -3.67 -17.81 2.67
CA PRO A 13 -4.81 -17.61 1.80
C PRO A 13 -4.75 -16.30 1.00
N ALA A 14 -5.32 -16.29 -0.20
CA ALA A 14 -5.43 -15.11 -1.05
C ALA A 14 -6.11 -13.92 -0.34
N ALA A 15 -7.11 -14.20 0.50
CA ALA A 15 -7.83 -13.21 1.30
C ALA A 15 -6.92 -12.44 2.26
N ASP A 16 -5.89 -13.09 2.83
CA ASP A 16 -4.94 -12.41 3.73
C ASP A 16 -4.03 -11.44 2.97
N TYR A 17 -3.58 -11.84 1.77
CA TYR A 17 -2.85 -10.96 0.86
C TYR A 17 -3.71 -9.76 0.44
N HIS A 18 -4.98 -10.00 0.10
CA HIS A 18 -5.94 -8.95 -0.22
C HIS A 18 -6.13 -7.97 0.95
N ARG A 19 -6.27 -8.49 2.18
CA ARG A 19 -6.36 -7.67 3.40
C ARG A 19 -5.13 -6.78 3.57
N VAL A 20 -3.92 -7.31 3.35
CA VAL A 20 -2.69 -6.51 3.43
C VAL A 20 -2.66 -5.41 2.37
N ARG A 21 -3.12 -5.70 1.14
CA ARG A 21 -3.24 -4.69 0.08
C ARG A 21 -4.24 -3.58 0.44
N ILE A 22 -5.38 -3.90 1.04
CA ILE A 22 -6.33 -2.89 1.57
C ILE A 22 -5.66 -2.01 2.63
N LEU A 23 -4.96 -2.63 3.59
CA LEU A 23 -4.25 -1.90 4.64
C LEU A 23 -3.13 -1.01 4.08
N ALA A 24 -2.46 -1.44 3.01
CA ALA A 24 -1.47 -0.64 2.31
C ALA A 24 -2.12 0.59 1.64
N LYS A 25 -3.28 0.43 0.98
CA LYS A 25 -4.04 1.54 0.39
C LYS A 25 -4.46 2.55 1.44
N ARG A 26 -5.05 2.07 2.54
CA ARG A 26 -5.47 2.93 3.67
C ARG A 26 -4.29 3.71 4.26
N LEU A 27 -3.15 3.05 4.47
CA LEU A 27 -1.94 3.72 4.95
C LEU A 27 -1.47 4.79 3.97
N ARG A 28 -1.38 4.45 2.67
CA ARG A 28 -0.95 5.38 1.63
C ARG A 28 -1.86 6.62 1.58
N TYR A 29 -3.17 6.44 1.50
CA TYR A 29 -4.11 7.55 1.41
C TYR A 29 -4.08 8.44 2.64
N CYS A 30 -3.99 7.85 3.84
CA CYS A 30 -3.84 8.62 5.07
C CYS A 30 -2.56 9.48 5.05
N LEU A 31 -1.43 8.92 4.62
CA LEU A 31 -0.16 9.64 4.58
C LEU A 31 -0.08 10.68 3.44
N GLU A 32 -0.65 10.37 2.28
CA GLU A 32 -0.73 11.31 1.14
C GLU A 32 -1.60 12.52 1.51
N PHE A 33 -2.72 12.30 2.21
CA PHE A 33 -3.60 13.38 2.66
C PHE A 33 -2.91 14.32 3.66
N HIS A 34 -2.15 13.77 4.61
CA HIS A 34 -1.45 14.56 5.63
C HIS A 34 -0.01 14.93 5.23
N ALA A 35 0.41 14.67 3.98
CA ALA A 35 1.79 14.87 3.55
C ALA A 35 2.38 16.26 3.87
N PRO A 36 1.62 17.38 3.78
CA PRO A 36 2.13 18.71 4.10
C PRO A 36 2.64 18.87 5.54
N VAL A 37 2.14 18.08 6.50
CA VAL A 37 2.47 18.22 7.94
C VAL A 37 3.30 17.07 8.51
N LEU A 38 3.55 16.00 7.74
CA LEU A 38 4.22 14.79 8.24
C LEU A 38 5.73 14.73 7.96
N GLY A 39 6.27 15.71 7.23
CA GLY A 39 7.68 15.80 6.89
C GLY A 39 8.19 14.66 5.98
N PRO A 40 9.51 14.58 5.75
CA PRO A 40 10.11 13.72 4.71
C PRO A 40 9.98 12.22 4.96
N ASP A 41 9.80 11.79 6.22
CA ASP A 41 9.62 10.37 6.52
C ASP A 41 8.29 9.80 6.00
N ALA A 42 7.26 10.65 5.82
CA ALA A 42 6.00 10.23 5.22
C ALA A 42 6.20 9.70 3.79
N ALA A 43 7.05 10.36 3.01
CA ALA A 43 7.38 9.95 1.64
C ALA A 43 7.99 8.54 1.61
N THR A 44 8.84 8.19 2.59
CA THR A 44 9.39 6.82 2.72
C THR A 44 8.28 5.79 2.94
N TRP A 45 7.32 6.09 3.81
CA TRP A 45 6.19 5.20 4.11
C TRP A 45 5.20 5.09 2.96
N ILE A 46 4.92 6.19 2.26
CA ILE A 46 4.09 6.22 1.03
C ILE A 46 4.74 5.34 -0.04
N ALA A 47 6.04 5.52 -0.29
CA ALA A 47 6.77 4.71 -1.27
C ALA A 47 6.76 3.21 -0.91
N HIS A 48 6.94 2.87 0.38
CA HIS A 48 6.81 1.49 0.83
C HIS A 48 5.39 0.93 0.63
N ALA A 49 4.36 1.69 0.97
CA ALA A 49 2.98 1.28 0.75
C ALA A 49 2.64 1.08 -0.73
N ARG A 50 3.15 1.94 -1.64
CA ARG A 50 3.03 1.78 -3.10
C ARG A 50 3.67 0.48 -3.58
N ARG A 51 4.94 0.24 -3.24
CA ARG A 51 5.63 -1.02 -3.60
C ARG A 51 4.87 -2.27 -3.17
N VAL A 52 4.28 -2.26 -1.98
CA VAL A 52 3.46 -3.38 -1.49
C VAL A 52 2.16 -3.51 -2.27
N GLN A 53 1.50 -2.39 -2.61
CA GLN A 53 0.31 -2.41 -3.46
C GLN A 53 0.64 -3.00 -4.83
N ASP A 54 1.70 -2.54 -5.48
CA ASP A 54 2.12 -2.97 -6.82
C ASP A 54 2.48 -4.47 -6.83
N ALA A 55 3.21 -4.92 -5.81
CA ALA A 55 3.58 -6.33 -5.67
C ALA A 55 2.36 -7.25 -5.53
N LEU A 56 1.29 -6.78 -4.88
CA LEU A 56 0.07 -7.55 -4.60
C LEU A 56 -1.05 -7.35 -5.65
N GLY A 57 -0.92 -6.38 -6.55
CA GLY A 57 -1.98 -6.02 -7.49
C GLY A 57 -2.36 -7.15 -8.42
N ALA A 58 -1.39 -7.61 -9.22
CA ALA A 58 -1.62 -8.68 -10.19
C ALA A 58 -2.07 -10.00 -9.53
N GLY A 59 -1.65 -10.27 -8.29
CA GLY A 59 -2.12 -11.44 -7.54
C GLY A 59 -3.60 -11.32 -7.17
N GLN A 60 -4.04 -10.16 -6.67
CA GLN A 60 -5.45 -9.94 -6.40
C GLN A 60 -6.29 -10.04 -7.68
N ASP A 61 -5.82 -9.44 -8.77
CA ASP A 61 -6.54 -9.47 -10.05
C ASP A 61 -6.68 -10.92 -10.56
N ALA A 62 -5.61 -11.72 -10.44
CA ALA A 62 -5.64 -13.13 -10.79
C ALA A 62 -6.67 -13.94 -9.98
N GLU A 63 -6.74 -13.71 -8.67
CA GLU A 63 -7.71 -14.39 -7.79
C GLU A 63 -9.16 -14.00 -8.14
N VAL A 64 -9.42 -12.74 -8.49
CA VAL A 64 -10.74 -12.30 -8.99
C VAL A 64 -11.09 -12.96 -10.32
N PHE A 65 -10.13 -13.10 -11.25
CA PHE A 65 -10.38 -13.79 -12.52
C PHE A 65 -10.64 -15.29 -12.32
N LEU A 66 -9.89 -15.95 -11.43
CA LEU A 66 -10.09 -17.35 -11.08
C LEU A 66 -11.50 -17.59 -10.50
N ASP A 67 -11.96 -16.70 -9.62
CA ASP A 67 -13.30 -16.74 -9.03
C ASP A 67 -14.41 -16.59 -10.09
N ARG A 68 -14.22 -15.66 -11.03
CA ARG A 68 -15.14 -15.47 -12.16
C ARG A 68 -15.18 -16.69 -13.10
N LEU A 69 -14.03 -17.30 -13.38
CA LEU A 69 -13.96 -18.51 -14.20
C LEU A 69 -14.69 -19.68 -13.54
N ARG A 70 -14.60 -19.81 -12.20
CA ARG A 70 -15.36 -20.83 -11.45
C ARG A 70 -16.86 -20.58 -11.56
N THR A 71 -17.29 -19.35 -11.31
CA THR A 71 -18.72 -18.97 -11.43
C THR A 71 -19.25 -19.26 -12.84
N LEU A 72 -18.49 -18.90 -13.87
CA LEU A 72 -18.88 -19.14 -15.27
C LEU A 72 -18.96 -20.64 -15.60
N ALA A 73 -18.08 -21.46 -15.03
CA ALA A 73 -18.13 -22.91 -15.20
C ALA A 73 -19.37 -23.52 -14.51
N ASP A 74 -19.73 -23.02 -13.32
CA ASP A 74 -20.91 -23.47 -12.59
C ASP A 74 -22.22 -23.10 -13.32
N ASP A 75 -22.27 -21.92 -13.96
CA ASP A 75 -23.43 -21.44 -14.70
C ASP A 75 -23.61 -22.11 -16.08
N SER A 76 -22.62 -22.83 -16.57
CA SER A 76 -22.62 -23.43 -17.92
C SER A 76 -21.79 -24.72 -17.92
N PRO A 77 -22.39 -25.87 -17.55
CA PRO A 77 -21.63 -27.11 -17.38
C PRO A 77 -21.15 -27.73 -18.70
N ASP A 78 -21.78 -27.42 -19.83
CA ASP A 78 -21.58 -28.12 -21.11
C ASP A 78 -20.76 -27.29 -22.12
N TRP A 79 -19.55 -26.88 -21.73
CA TRP A 79 -18.64 -26.22 -22.66
C TRP A 79 -18.13 -27.18 -23.74
N PRO A 80 -17.98 -26.74 -25.00
CA PRO A 80 -17.21 -27.50 -25.99
C PRO A 80 -15.80 -27.80 -25.47
N ALA A 81 -15.27 -28.99 -25.74
CA ALA A 81 -13.97 -29.44 -25.23
C ALA A 81 -12.84 -28.41 -25.42
N ARG A 82 -12.77 -27.81 -26.62
CA ARG A 82 -11.77 -26.78 -26.94
C ARG A 82 -11.84 -25.55 -26.02
N THR A 83 -13.04 -25.20 -25.55
CA THR A 83 -13.25 -24.09 -24.62
C THR A 83 -12.81 -24.47 -23.21
N ALA A 84 -13.13 -25.68 -22.76
CA ALA A 84 -12.67 -26.20 -21.46
C ALA A 84 -11.13 -26.23 -21.39
N ASP A 85 -10.47 -26.75 -22.45
CA ASP A 85 -9.01 -26.78 -22.55
C ASP A 85 -8.40 -25.36 -22.45
N ALA A 86 -9.00 -24.38 -23.12
CA ALA A 86 -8.54 -22.99 -23.08
C ALA A 86 -8.68 -22.37 -21.69
N ILE A 87 -9.79 -22.65 -20.99
CA ILE A 87 -10.04 -22.20 -19.62
C ILE A 87 -8.98 -22.77 -18.66
N ASP A 88 -8.63 -24.04 -18.81
CA ASP A 88 -7.61 -24.69 -17.96
C ASP A 88 -6.23 -24.05 -18.17
N VAL A 89 -5.82 -23.79 -19.42
CA VAL A 89 -4.58 -23.06 -19.73
C VAL A 89 -4.56 -21.66 -19.12
N TRP A 90 -5.71 -20.98 -19.11
CA TRP A 90 -5.85 -19.67 -18.49
C TRP A 90 -5.78 -19.74 -16.97
N ARG A 91 -6.45 -20.73 -16.34
CA ARG A 91 -6.38 -20.98 -14.89
C ARG A 91 -4.94 -21.14 -14.43
N ASP A 92 -4.18 -22.01 -15.10
CA ASP A 92 -2.77 -22.24 -14.81
C ASP A 92 -1.93 -20.96 -14.92
N SER A 93 -2.25 -20.11 -15.90
CA SER A 93 -1.55 -18.84 -16.10
C SER A 93 -1.84 -17.84 -14.98
N LEU A 94 -3.08 -17.77 -14.51
CA LEU A 94 -3.50 -16.92 -13.39
C LEU A 94 -2.87 -17.39 -12.06
N GLU A 95 -2.82 -18.71 -11.82
CA GLU A 95 -2.15 -19.28 -10.66
C GLU A 95 -0.66 -18.93 -10.61
N ARG A 96 0.03 -19.00 -11.76
CA ARG A 96 1.42 -18.54 -11.89
C ARG A 96 1.58 -17.05 -11.55
N VAL A 97 0.63 -16.21 -11.96
CA VAL A 97 0.62 -14.77 -11.62
C VAL A 97 0.46 -14.58 -10.10
N ALA A 98 -0.45 -15.31 -9.46
CA ALA A 98 -0.65 -15.27 -8.01
C ALA A 98 0.63 -15.65 -7.26
N VAL A 99 1.28 -16.76 -7.63
CA VAL A 99 2.56 -17.19 -7.04
C VAL A 99 3.65 -16.13 -7.22
N LYS A 100 3.78 -15.56 -8.43
CA LYS A 100 4.76 -14.50 -8.70
C LYS A 100 4.49 -13.24 -7.87
N SER A 101 3.22 -12.88 -7.67
CA SER A 101 2.81 -11.78 -6.82
C SER A 101 3.22 -12.01 -5.35
N ARG A 102 3.03 -13.22 -4.81
CA ARG A 102 3.46 -13.58 -3.45
C ARG A 102 4.98 -13.47 -3.28
N ARG A 103 5.77 -13.90 -4.27
CA ARG A 103 7.23 -13.74 -4.29
C ARG A 103 7.67 -12.28 -4.33
N ARG A 104 7.05 -11.48 -5.20
CA ARG A 104 7.30 -10.02 -5.27
C ARG A 104 6.97 -9.32 -3.96
N PHE A 105 5.88 -9.72 -3.31
CA PHE A 105 5.53 -9.21 -1.99
C PHE A 105 6.61 -9.54 -0.96
N ALA A 106 7.07 -10.79 -0.89
CA ALA A 106 8.12 -11.18 0.04
C ALA A 106 9.41 -10.36 -0.16
N ALA A 107 9.78 -10.06 -1.41
CA ALA A 107 10.91 -9.20 -1.73
C ALA A 107 10.68 -7.72 -1.38
N ALA A 108 9.47 -7.20 -1.62
CA ALA A 108 9.12 -5.79 -1.46
C ALA A 108 8.77 -5.40 0.00
N PHE A 109 8.28 -6.33 0.81
CA PHE A 109 7.81 -6.08 2.17
C PHE A 109 8.98 -5.97 3.17
N ARG A 110 9.76 -4.90 3.03
CA ARG A 110 10.83 -4.50 3.95
C ARG A 110 10.36 -3.33 4.78
N ALA A 111 9.74 -3.63 5.92
CA ALA A 111 9.16 -2.63 6.81
C ALA A 111 10.17 -1.51 7.14
N PRO A 112 9.82 -0.22 6.90
CA PRO A 112 10.66 0.89 7.31
C PRO A 112 10.85 0.93 8.83
N SER A 113 11.90 1.62 9.30
CA SER A 113 12.31 1.56 10.71
C SER A 113 11.22 2.05 11.67
N ARG A 114 11.19 1.46 12.87
CA ARG A 114 10.27 1.88 13.94
C ARG A 114 10.51 3.34 14.35
N ALA A 115 11.75 3.80 14.31
CA ALA A 115 12.10 5.20 14.57
C ALA A 115 11.46 6.16 13.55
N ARG A 116 11.52 5.84 12.25
CA ARG A 116 10.84 6.61 11.19
C ARG A 116 9.32 6.62 11.40
N TRP A 117 8.73 5.48 11.75
CA TRP A 117 7.30 5.44 12.08
C TRP A 117 6.93 6.34 13.25
N LYS A 118 7.73 6.38 14.33
CA LYS A 118 7.43 7.23 15.49
C LYS A 118 7.32 8.71 15.12
N ARG A 119 8.18 9.20 14.22
CA ARG A 119 8.16 10.59 13.75
C ARG A 119 6.92 10.91 12.92
N VAL A 120 6.59 10.07 11.94
CA VAL A 120 5.34 10.20 11.18
C VAL A 120 4.11 10.12 12.10
N ALA A 121 4.10 9.19 13.04
CA ALA A 121 2.99 9.02 13.96
C ALA A 121 2.86 10.20 14.95
N ALA A 122 3.94 10.95 15.23
CA ALA A 122 3.88 12.15 16.04
C ALA A 122 3.14 13.29 15.30
N GLY A 123 3.47 13.51 14.03
CA GLY A 123 2.78 14.51 13.20
C GLY A 123 1.29 14.19 12.95
N LEU A 124 0.91 12.90 12.96
CA LEU A 124 -0.51 12.51 12.90
C LEU A 124 -1.29 12.79 14.21
N ARG A 125 -0.61 12.85 15.37
CA ARG A 125 -1.24 13.12 16.68
C ARG A 125 -1.32 14.61 16.99
N HIS A 126 -0.36 15.38 16.49
CA HIS A 126 -0.32 16.83 16.62
C HIS A 126 -0.13 17.41 15.22
N PRO A 127 -1.23 17.65 14.48
CA PRO A 127 -1.17 18.39 13.23
C PRO A 127 -0.87 19.85 13.58
N SER A 128 0.39 20.16 13.91
CA SER A 128 0.85 21.54 13.90
C SER A 128 0.76 21.96 12.44
N GLY A 129 -0.26 22.77 12.12
CA GLY A 129 -0.39 23.36 10.80
C GLY A 129 0.85 24.19 10.43
N PRO A 130 0.97 24.61 9.16
CA PRO A 130 2.09 25.44 8.70
C PRO A 130 2.27 26.78 9.45
N GLU A 131 1.35 27.16 10.34
CA GLU A 131 1.33 28.43 11.08
C GLU A 131 2.46 28.58 12.12
N ALA A 132 3.12 27.49 12.55
CA ALA A 132 4.21 27.57 13.53
C ALA A 132 5.58 27.95 12.93
N ALA A 133 5.71 27.96 11.60
CA ALA A 133 6.96 28.33 10.92
C ALA A 133 7.03 29.83 10.55
N GLU A 134 5.89 30.49 10.37
CA GLU A 134 5.84 31.91 9.96
C GLU A 134 5.97 32.88 11.15
N THR A 135 5.64 32.47 12.37
CA THR A 135 5.73 33.36 13.55
C THR A 135 7.15 33.56 14.08
N ALA A 136 8.13 32.82 13.59
CA ALA A 136 9.53 32.93 14.05
C ALA A 136 10.35 33.98 13.27
N GLU A 137 9.92 34.39 12.07
CA GLU A 137 10.67 35.34 11.22
C GLU A 137 10.18 36.81 11.33
N SER A 138 9.05 37.09 12.01
CA SER A 138 8.50 38.45 12.12
C SER A 138 8.87 39.24 13.39
N THR A 139 9.47 38.62 14.42
CA THR A 139 9.79 39.31 15.70
C THR A 139 11.22 39.87 15.79
N GLY A 140 11.96 39.94 14.68
CA GLY A 140 13.38 40.31 14.66
C GLY A 140 13.74 41.56 13.86
N ALA A 141 12.89 42.59 13.79
CA ALA A 141 13.30 43.87 13.19
C ALA A 141 12.40 45.03 13.62
N THR A 142 12.71 45.70 14.73
CA THR A 142 12.56 47.15 14.91
C THR A 142 13.14 47.54 16.26
N GLY A 143 14.32 48.14 16.26
CA GLY A 143 14.96 48.60 17.48
C GLY A 143 16.32 49.24 17.23
N GLU A 144 16.43 50.23 16.34
CA GLU A 144 17.49 51.24 16.46
C GLU A 144 17.23 52.49 15.61
N ALA A 145 17.72 53.62 16.15
CA ALA A 145 17.97 54.93 15.54
C ALA A 145 16.88 56.01 15.64
N GLY A 146 17.19 57.03 16.45
CA GLY A 146 16.47 58.30 16.52
C GLY A 146 16.89 59.18 17.70
N LYS A 147 18.19 59.47 17.82
CA LYS A 147 18.72 60.59 18.63
C LYS A 147 19.19 61.65 17.64
N GLU A 148 18.49 62.78 17.59
CA GLU A 148 18.98 64.12 17.28
C GLU A 148 17.94 65.15 17.72
#